data_AF-A0A673J3A5-F1
#
_entry.id   AF-A0A673J3A5-F1
#
_cell.length_a   1.000
_cell.length_b   1.000
_cell.length_c   1.000
_cell.angle_alpha   90.00
_cell.angle_beta   90.00
_cell.angle_gamma   90.00
#
_symmetry.space_group_name_H-M   'P 1'
#
loop_
_entity.id
_entity.type
_entity.pdbx_description
1 polymer ?
#
loop_
_entity_poly.entity_id
_entity_poly.type
_entity_poly.pdbx_seq_one_letter_code
_entity_poly.pdbx_strand_id
1 'polypeptide(L)' 'MSGDLPLNINIKEPRWDQGTFMGRAQHFFMVTDPRNVLLSSEVLEDARSNRCQSHPKWHWSVMLVEILKTKIAMF' A
#
# COMPACT_ATOMS: atom_id res chain seq x y z
N MET A 1 28.73 -5.44 -18.29
CA MET A 1 27.71 -4.98 -19.26
C MET A 1 26.71 -4.12 -18.49
N SER A 2 27.00 -2.83 -18.32
CA SER A 2 26.01 -1.88 -17.80
C SER A 2 25.12 -1.53 -18.98
N GLY A 3 24.04 -2.29 -19.16
CA GLY A 3 23.04 -1.97 -20.18
C GLY A 3 22.40 -0.64 -19.81
N ASP A 4 22.44 0.34 -20.71
CA ASP A 4 21.77 1.61 -20.54
C ASP A 4 20.28 1.35 -20.27
N LEU A 5 19.81 1.72 -19.07
CA LEU A 5 18.41 1.61 -18.72
C LEU A 5 17.64 2.66 -19.52
N PRO A 6 16.56 2.29 -20.22
CA PRO A 6 15.76 3.26 -20.94
C PRO A 6 15.20 4.29 -19.95
N LEU A 7 15.63 5.55 -20.09
CA LEU A 7 15.23 6.66 -19.22
C LEU A 7 13.75 7.06 -19.42
N ASN A 8 13.12 6.58 -20.50
CA ASN A 8 11.71 6.83 -20.78
C ASN A 8 10.84 5.72 -20.16
N ILE A 9 10.46 5.91 -18.90
CA ILE A 9 9.55 5.01 -18.19
C ILE A 9 8.13 5.55 -18.33
N ASN A 10 7.20 4.72 -18.83
CA ASN A 10 5.79 5.06 -18.83
C ASN A 10 5.24 5.10 -17.40
N ILE A 11 4.79 6.27 -16.96
CA ILE A 11 4.14 6.51 -15.66
C ILE A 11 2.64 6.81 -15.79
N LYS A 12 2.10 6.84 -17.02
CA LYS A 12 0.69 7.11 -17.29
C LYS A 12 -0.18 5.88 -17.03
N GLU A 13 0.43 4.70 -17.06
CA GLU A 13 -0.26 3.43 -16.90
C GLU A 13 0.41 2.58 -15.81
N PRO A 14 -0.35 1.72 -15.12
CA PRO A 14 0.21 0.76 -14.19
C PRO A 14 1.17 -0.19 -14.90
N ARG A 15 2.34 -0.45 -14.29
CA ARG A 15 3.32 -1.41 -14.81
C ARG A 15 2.78 -2.84 -14.91
N TRP A 16 1.86 -3.21 -14.03
CA TRP A 16 1.17 -4.51 -14.06
C TRP A 16 -0.32 -4.27 -14.15
N ASP A 17 -0.99 -5.10 -14.95
CA ASP A 17 -2.44 -5.10 -15.08
C ASP A 17 -3.13 -5.37 -13.73
N GLN A 18 -3.90 -4.40 -13.24
CA GLN A 18 -4.63 -4.54 -11.98
C GLN A 18 -5.95 -5.33 -12.13
N GLY A 19 -6.41 -5.56 -13.36
CA GLY A 19 -7.63 -6.32 -13.66
C GLY A 19 -7.47 -7.82 -13.44
N THR A 20 -6.31 -8.38 -13.80
CA THR A 20 -6.01 -9.81 -13.62
C THR A 20 -5.44 -10.16 -12.26
N PHE A 21 -5.70 -11.38 -11.79
CA PHE A 21 -5.09 -11.92 -10.58
C PHE A 21 -3.55 -11.94 -10.68
N MET A 22 -3.02 -12.39 -11.81
CA MET A 22 -1.57 -12.48 -12.01
C MET A 22 -0.89 -11.12 -11.99
N GLY A 23 -1.47 -10.09 -12.61
CA GLY A 23 -0.91 -8.75 -12.55
C GLY A 23 -0.93 -8.16 -11.14
N ARG A 24 -1.99 -8.41 -10.35
CA ARG A 24 -2.02 -8.04 -8.92
C ARG A 24 -0.97 -8.80 -8.09
N ALA A 25 -0.76 -10.09 -8.34
CA ALA A 25 0.25 -10.88 -7.66
C ALA A 25 1.67 -10.36 -7.98
N GLN A 26 1.96 -10.06 -9.25
CA GLN A 26 3.25 -9.48 -9.66
C GLN A 26 3.49 -8.11 -9.02
N HIS A 27 2.48 -7.25 -9.00
CA HIS A 27 2.55 -5.97 -8.29
C HIS A 27 2.80 -6.17 -6.79
N PHE A 28 2.07 -7.09 -6.16
CA PHE A 28 2.19 -7.36 -4.73
C PHE A 28 3.61 -7.80 -4.35
N PHE A 29 4.21 -8.76 -5.06
CA PHE A 29 5.56 -9.25 -4.77
C PHE A 29 6.67 -8.24 -5.09
N MET A 30 6.42 -7.29 -5.99
CA MET A 30 7.40 -6.23 -6.28
C MET A 30 7.36 -5.11 -5.24
N VAL A 31 6.18 -4.78 -4.71
CA VAL A 31 5.98 -3.67 -3.76
C VAL A 31 6.09 -4.12 -2.30
N THR A 32 5.77 -5.38 -2.02
CA THR A 32 5.80 -5.97 -0.68
C THR A 32 7.00 -6.91 -0.56
N ASP A 33 7.67 -6.89 0.59
CA ASP A 33 8.72 -7.86 0.89
C ASP A 33 8.13 -9.29 0.81
N PRO A 34 8.60 -10.15 -0.11
CA PRO A 34 8.04 -11.49 -0.28
C PRO A 34 8.20 -12.36 0.97
N ARG A 35 9.13 -12.02 1.88
CA ARG A 35 9.29 -12.72 3.17
C ARG A 35 8.06 -12.58 4.08
N ASN A 36 7.20 -11.58 3.83
CA ASN A 36 5.96 -11.39 4.56
C ASN A 36 4.98 -12.57 4.39
N VAL A 37 5.11 -13.38 3.33
CA VAL A 37 4.29 -14.58 3.14
C VAL A 37 4.56 -15.64 4.20
N LEU A 38 5.74 -15.61 4.84
CA LEU A 38 6.14 -16.56 5.88
C LEU A 38 5.71 -16.12 7.29
N LEU A 39 5.21 -14.89 7.44
CA LEU A 39 4.81 -14.32 8.72
C LEU A 39 3.34 -14.59 9.00
N SER A 40 2.98 -14.72 10.29
CA SER A 40 1.58 -14.84 10.68
C SER A 40 0.84 -13.51 10.47
N SER A 41 -0.49 -13.59 10.34
CA SER A 41 -1.34 -12.41 10.24
C SER A 41 -1.18 -11.45 11.41
N GLU A 42 -1.00 -11.97 12.63
CA GLU A 42 -0.79 -11.16 13.84
C GLU A 42 0.48 -10.30 13.75
N VAL A 43 1.59 -10.86 13.30
CA VAL A 43 2.86 -10.13 13.11
C VAL A 43 2.73 -9.06 12.02
N LEU A 44 1.99 -9.35 10.94
CA LEU A 44 1.75 -8.40 9.87
C LEU A 44 0.87 -7.23 10.32
N GLU A 45 -0.16 -7.49 11.13
CA GLU A 45 -1.05 -6.45 11.67
C GLU A 45 -0.35 -5.59 12.73
N ASP A 46 0.49 -6.18 13.59
CA ASP A 46 1.30 -5.40 14.54
C ASP A 46 2.29 -4.49 13.80
N ALA A 47 3.00 -5.02 12.79
CA ALA A 47 3.88 -4.21 11.94
C ALA A 47 3.12 -3.09 11.20
N ARG A 48 1.88 -3.33 10.77
CA ARG A 48 1.01 -2.31 10.17
C ARG A 48 0.65 -1.24 11.19
N SER A 49 0.20 -1.62 12.37
CA SER A 49 -0.16 -0.71 13.46
C SER A 49 1.03 0.17 13.86
N ASN A 50 2.18 -0.44 14.08
CA ASN A 50 3.41 0.25 14.46
C ASN A 50 3.90 1.21 13.37
N ARG A 51 3.78 0.83 12.09
CA ARG A 51 4.12 1.70 10.95
C ARG A 51 3.16 2.89 10.79
N CYS A 52 1.87 2.70 11.13
CA CYS A 52 0.89 3.78 11.16
C CYS A 52 1.15 4.75 12.32
N GLN A 53 1.56 4.25 13.49
CA GLN A 53 1.90 5.08 14.65
C GLN A 53 3.19 5.88 14.43
N SER A 54 4.17 5.32 13.72
CA SER A 54 5.46 5.98 13.47
C SER A 54 5.40 7.13 12.46
N HIS A 55 4.28 7.32 11.75
CA HIS A 55 4.13 8.35 10.72
C HIS A 55 2.94 9.30 10.99
N PRO A 56 3.17 10.48 11.59
CA PRO A 56 2.11 11.42 12.02
C PRO A 56 1.30 12.03 10.87
N LYS A 57 1.75 11.89 9.62
CA LYS A 57 1.04 12.33 8.42
C LYS A 57 -0.27 11.56 8.17
N TRP A 58 -0.43 10.35 8.71
CA TRP A 58 -1.66 9.56 8.61
C TRP A 58 -2.71 9.93 9.66
N HIS A 59 -2.34 10.67 10.71
CA HIS A 59 -3.25 11.12 11.77
C HIS A 59 -4.38 12.01 11.22
N TRP A 60 -4.06 12.88 10.25
CA TRP A 60 -5.03 13.78 9.61
C TRP A 60 -6.06 13.03 8.75
N SER A 61 -5.68 11.91 8.12
CA SER A 61 -6.59 11.11 7.31
C SER A 61 -7.56 10.30 8.16
N VAL A 62 -7.12 9.79 9.31
CA VAL A 62 -7.97 9.07 10.27
C VAL A 62 -8.93 10.03 10.97
N MET A 63 -8.47 11.22 11.37
CA MET A 63 -9.35 12.27 11.89
C MET A 63 -10.42 12.68 10.87
N LEU A 64 -10.09 12.78 9.58
CA LEU A 64 -11.09 13.15 8.57
C LEU A 64 -12.20 12.09 8.45
N VAL A 65 -11.84 10.81 8.51
CA VAL A 65 -12.79 9.69 8.47
C VAL A 65 -13.63 9.64 9.76
N GLU A 66 -13.05 9.91 10.92
CA GLU A 66 -13.80 10.00 12.18
C GLU A 66 -14.73 11.23 12.22
N ILE A 67 -14.29 12.40 11.76
CA ILE A 67 -15.13 13.60 11.63
C ILE A 67 -16.30 13.36 10.67
N LEU A 68 -16.06 12.63 9.57
CA LEU A 68 -17.12 12.23 8.63
C LEU A 68 -18.09 11.21 9.24
N LYS A 69 -17.60 10.26 10.05
CA LYS A 69 -18.46 9.32 10.80
C LYS A 69 -19.35 10.04 11.81
N THR A 70 -18.83 11.05 12.52
CA THR A 70 -19.61 11.80 13.52
C THR A 70 -20.64 12.74 12.90
N LYS A 71 -20.39 13.27 11.69
CA LYS A 71 -21.36 14.11 10.96
C LYS A 71 -22.51 13.33 10.32
N ILE A 72 -22.30 12.06 9.95
CA ILE A 72 -23.35 11.20 9.40
C ILE A 72 -24.29 10.68 10.50
N ALA A 73 -23.81 10.54 11.74
CA ALA A 73 -24.64 10.12 12.88
C ALA A 73 -25.54 11.23 13.46
N MET A 74 -25.46 12.47 12.94
CA MET A 74 -26.33 13.60 13.31
C MET A 74 -27.42 13.91 12.26
N PHE A 75 -27.61 13.03 11.28
CA PHE A 75 -28.76 13.01 10.36
C PHE A 75 -29.52 11.69 10.46
#